data_AF-A0A9E3CZ22-F1
#
_entry.id   AF-A0A9E3CZ22-F1
#
_cell.length_a   1.000
_cell.length_b   1.000
_cell.length_c   1.000
_cell.angle_alpha   90.00
_cell.angle_beta   90.00
_cell.angle_gamma   90.00
#
_symmetry.space_group_name_H-M   'P 1'
#
loop_
_entity.id
_entity.type
_entity.pdbx_description
1 polymer ?
#
loop_
_entity_poly.entity_id
_entity_poly.type
_entity_poly.pdbx_seq_one_letter_code
_entity_poly.pdbx_strand_id
1 'polypeptide(L)'
;MWTRRERRALELTLGDCMHGGVAAILGSGLRANEALADGSSIPNGAHLPTYTQVNLAASHPFQLGSPGDVALRLDGVNAFDRVYEIRNGTGVRVGAPQFGPRRGFLFGISQSL
;
A
#
# COMPACT_ATOMS: atom_id res chain seq x y z
N MET A 1 -44.69 -16.48 12.01
CA MET A 1 -44.29 -17.68 11.24
C MET A 1 -43.39 -17.23 10.10
N TRP A 2 -42.07 -17.26 10.30
CA TRP A 2 -41.07 -16.73 9.36
C TRP A 2 -40.80 -17.72 8.22
N THR A 3 -40.65 -17.20 7.00
CA THR A 3 -40.59 -18.02 5.77
C THR A 3 -39.22 -18.66 5.59
N ARG A 4 -39.17 -19.81 4.89
CA ARG A 4 -37.94 -20.57 4.62
C ARG A 4 -36.93 -19.80 3.75
N ARG A 5 -37.38 -18.75 3.03
CA ARG A 5 -36.52 -17.84 2.23
C ARG A 5 -35.75 -16.86 3.10
N GLU A 6 -36.35 -16.33 4.16
CA GLU A 6 -35.71 -15.35 5.04
C GLU A 6 -34.60 -15.98 5.89
N ARG A 7 -34.73 -17.26 6.26
CA ARG A 7 -33.67 -18.00 6.95
C ARG A 7 -32.44 -18.27 6.07
N ARG A 8 -32.63 -18.40 4.75
CA ARG A 8 -31.52 -18.65 3.81
C ARG A 8 -30.63 -17.43 3.61
N ALA A 9 -31.19 -16.22 3.72
CA ALA A 9 -30.43 -14.97 3.65
C ALA A 9 -29.57 -14.72 4.90
N LEU A 10 -30.00 -15.22 6.07
CA LEU A 10 -29.24 -15.12 7.33
C LEU A 10 -28.17 -16.22 7.49
N GLU A 11 -28.30 -17.34 6.77
CA GLU A 11 -27.37 -18.46 6.80
C GLU A 11 -26.21 -18.32 5.78
N LEU A 12 -26.35 -17.42 4.79
CA LEU A 12 -25.33 -17.11 3.78
C LEU A 12 -24.20 -16.18 4.26
N THR A 13 -24.36 -15.46 5.38
CA THR A 13 -23.30 -14.62 5.95
C THR A 13 -22.20 -15.43 6.64
N LEU A 14 -22.38 -16.75 6.84
CA LEU A 14 -21.39 -17.63 7.45
C LEU A 14 -20.26 -18.04 6.49
N GLY A 15 -20.36 -17.72 5.19
CA GLY A 15 -19.36 -18.07 4.16
C GLY A 15 -18.50 -16.91 3.64
N ASP A 16 -18.75 -15.67 4.09
CA ASP A 16 -18.04 -14.48 3.63
C ASP A 16 -16.75 -14.26 4.43
N CYS A 17 -15.71 -15.03 4.12
CA CYS A 17 -14.41 -14.85 4.76
C CYS A 17 -13.74 -13.56 4.26
N MET A 18 -13.46 -12.65 5.19
CA MET A 18 -12.58 -11.51 4.94
C MET A 18 -11.17 -11.99 4.58
N HIS A 19 -10.60 -11.42 3.53
CA HIS A 19 -9.20 -11.61 3.16
C HIS A 19 -8.40 -10.37 3.56
N GLY A 20 -7.32 -10.57 4.31
CA GLY A 20 -6.40 -9.52 4.71
C GLY A 20 -5.01 -9.74 4.14
N GLY A 21 -4.24 -8.67 3.99
CA GLY A 21 -2.86 -8.73 3.55
C GLY A 21 -2.01 -7.60 4.14
N VAL A 22 -0.74 -7.91 4.37
CA VAL A 22 0.28 -6.94 4.78
C VAL A 22 1.47 -7.09 3.85
N ALA A 23 1.97 -5.98 3.32
CA ALA A 23 3.19 -5.94 2.53
C ALA A 23 4.15 -4.90 3.11
N ALA A 24 5.43 -5.24 3.21
CA ALA A 24 6.46 -4.31 3.67
C ALA A 24 7.55 -4.15 2.62
N ILE A 25 8.01 -2.91 2.43
CA ILE A 25 9.13 -2.55 1.55
C ILE A 25 10.22 -1.96 2.43
N LEU A 26 11.42 -2.53 2.37
CA LEU A 26 12.63 -1.98 2.98
C LEU A 26 13.55 -1.47 1.87
N GLY A 27 14.05 -0.24 2.01
CA GLY A 27 14.94 0.34 1.03
C GLY A 27 15.55 1.63 1.54
N SER A 28 16.37 2.26 0.70
CA SER A 28 17.11 3.46 1.11
C SER A 28 17.19 4.51 0.01
N GLY A 29 16.41 4.38 -1.07
CA GLY A 29 16.35 5.36 -2.16
C GLY A 29 17.54 5.30 -3.13
N LEU A 30 17.74 6.34 -3.94
CA LEU A 30 18.90 6.46 -4.83
C LEU A 30 20.16 6.86 -4.07
N ARG A 31 21.34 6.56 -4.64
CA ARG A 31 22.64 7.01 -4.13
C ARG A 31 22.72 8.54 -4.11
N ALA A 32 23.51 9.06 -3.18
CA ALA A 32 23.78 10.48 -2.99
C ALA A 32 25.28 10.76 -3.10
N ASN A 33 25.68 12.02 -3.26
CA ASN A 33 27.09 12.36 -3.13
C ASN A 33 27.52 12.27 -1.67
N GLU A 34 28.75 11.83 -1.45
CA GLU A 34 29.40 11.89 -0.14
C GLU A 34 30.23 13.16 -0.06
N ALA A 35 29.97 14.01 0.93
CA ALA A 35 30.74 15.22 1.17
C ALA A 35 31.99 14.88 1.99
N LEU A 36 33.16 15.31 1.52
CA LEU A 36 34.44 15.12 2.18
C LEU A 36 34.83 16.34 3.02
N ALA A 37 35.71 16.13 4.00
CA ALA A 37 36.15 17.19 4.92
C ALA A 37 36.92 18.32 4.23
N ASP A 38 37.49 18.06 3.05
CA ASP A 38 38.19 19.05 2.22
C ASP A 38 37.25 19.89 1.34
N GLY A 39 35.93 19.68 1.44
CA GLY A 39 34.91 20.39 0.67
C GLY A 39 34.64 19.79 -0.71
N SER A 40 35.36 18.74 -1.12
CA SER A 40 35.07 17.97 -2.33
C SER A 40 33.94 16.95 -2.09
N SER A 41 33.44 16.32 -3.17
CA SER A 41 32.39 15.30 -3.04
C SER A 41 32.67 14.08 -3.91
N ILE A 42 32.43 12.88 -3.37
CA ILE A 42 32.48 11.63 -4.13
C ILE A 42 31.11 11.42 -4.80
N PRO A 43 31.03 11.42 -6.14
CA PRO A 43 29.77 11.23 -6.84
C PRO A 43 29.14 9.87 -6.51
N ASN A 44 27.88 9.86 -6.08
CA ASN A 44 27.16 8.64 -5.68
C ASN A 44 27.82 7.82 -4.55
N GLY A 45 28.74 8.41 -3.78
CA GLY A 45 29.48 7.74 -2.69
C GLY A 45 28.62 7.41 -1.46
N ALA A 46 27.56 8.17 -1.22
CA ALA A 46 26.68 8.03 -0.06
C ALA A 46 25.34 7.35 -0.39
N HIS A 47 24.58 7.06 0.67
CA HIS A 47 23.22 6.54 0.60
C HIS A 47 22.26 7.42 1.41
N LEU A 48 21.01 7.57 0.97
CA LEU A 48 19.98 8.15 1.82
C LEU A 48 19.63 7.21 2.98
N PRO A 49 19.03 7.74 4.07
CA PRO A 49 18.56 6.94 5.19
C PRO A 49 17.63 5.81 4.76
N THR A 50 17.75 4.66 5.43
CA THR A 50 16.85 3.53 5.24
C THR A 50 15.43 3.88 5.68
N TYR A 51 14.46 3.43 4.91
CA TYR A 51 13.04 3.53 5.21
C TYR A 51 12.36 2.18 5.11
N THR A 52 11.24 2.06 5.82
CA THR A 52 10.31 0.95 5.69
C THR A 52 8.93 1.51 5.44
N GLN A 53 8.29 1.07 4.36
CA GLN A 53 6.88 1.31 4.09
C GLN A 53 6.09 0.04 4.34
N VAL A 54 5.03 0.13 5.14
CA VAL A 54 4.07 -0.98 5.34
C VAL A 54 2.75 -0.61 4.70
N ASN A 55 2.22 -1.51 3.89
CA ASN A 55 0.93 -1.42 3.22
C ASN A 55 0.00 -2.49 3.79
N LEU A 56 -1.27 -2.14 3.89
CA LEU A 56 -2.34 -3.00 4.38
C LEU A 56 -3.39 -3.17 3.29
N ALA A 57 -4.00 -4.34 3.23
CA ALA A 57 -5.11 -4.62 2.33
C ALA A 57 -6.18 -5.43 3.07
N ALA A 58 -7.44 -5.13 2.79
CA ALA A 58 -8.58 -5.92 3.22
C ALA A 58 -9.61 -6.01 2.10
N SER A 59 -10.19 -7.19 1.89
CA SER A 59 -11.31 -7.37 0.98
C SER A 59 -12.36 -8.30 1.56
N HIS A 60 -13.62 -7.97 1.33
CA HIS A 60 -14.76 -8.75 1.77
C HIS A 60 -15.69 -9.03 0.58
N PRO A 61 -15.88 -10.30 0.20
CA PRO A 61 -16.91 -10.69 -0.74
C PRO A 61 -18.28 -10.66 -0.06
N PHE A 62 -19.32 -10.25 -0.78
CA PHE A 62 -20.71 -10.27 -0.38
C PHE A 62 -21.47 -11.17 -1.34
N GLN A 63 -21.98 -12.28 -0.83
CA GLN A 63 -22.80 -13.20 -1.59
C GLN A 63 -24.22 -12.63 -1.74
N LEU A 64 -24.46 -11.91 -2.83
CA LEU A 64 -25.73 -11.20 -3.10
C LEU A 64 -26.66 -12.01 -4.02
N GLY A 65 -26.16 -13.04 -4.69
CA GLY A 65 -26.95 -13.82 -5.65
C GLY A 65 -27.07 -13.10 -6.99
N SER A 66 -28.28 -12.86 -7.48
CA SER A 66 -28.50 -12.17 -8.77
C SER A 66 -28.54 -10.65 -8.54
N PRO A 67 -27.76 -9.81 -9.27
CA PRO A 67 -27.11 -10.04 -10.57
C PRO A 67 -25.63 -10.48 -10.52
N GLY A 68 -25.11 -10.89 -9.37
CA GLY A 68 -23.73 -11.33 -9.16
C GLY A 68 -23.27 -10.99 -7.74
N ASP A 69 -22.24 -11.68 -7.26
CA ASP A 69 -21.62 -11.37 -5.97
C ASP A 69 -20.78 -10.10 -6.09
N VAL A 70 -20.71 -9.31 -5.01
CA VAL A 70 -19.95 -8.05 -4.99
C VAL A 70 -18.82 -8.17 -3.98
N ALA A 71 -17.62 -7.71 -4.33
CA ALA A 71 -16.53 -7.58 -3.36
C ALA A 71 -16.16 -6.11 -3.15
N LEU A 72 -16.00 -5.74 -1.88
CA LEU A 72 -15.41 -4.46 -1.49
C LEU A 72 -13.95 -4.67 -1.10
N ARG A 73 -13.07 -3.77 -1.55
CA ARG A 73 -11.65 -3.78 -1.21
C ARG A 73 -11.20 -2.42 -0.69
N LEU A 74 -10.35 -2.45 0.32
CA LEU A 74 -9.63 -1.30 0.87
C LEU A 74 -8.13 -1.59 0.88
N ASP A 75 -7.34 -0.69 0.31
CA ASP A 75 -5.89 -0.69 0.36
C ASP A 75 -5.39 0.56 1.10
N GLY A 76 -4.60 0.36 2.16
CA GLY A 76 -3.90 1.42 2.89
C GLY A 76 -2.42 1.41 2.54
N VAL A 77 -1.96 2.42 1.80
CA VAL A 77 -0.55 2.62 1.43
C VAL A 77 0.13 3.45 2.50
N ASN A 78 1.34 3.06 2.92
CA ASN A 78 2.12 3.75 3.95
C ASN A 78 1.32 3.93 5.25
N ALA A 79 0.96 2.81 5.90
CA ALA A 79 0.10 2.75 7.07
C ALA A 79 0.57 3.68 8.22
N PHE A 80 1.89 3.79 8.41
CA PHE A 80 2.51 4.63 9.45
C PHE A 80 2.79 6.08 9.01
N ASP A 81 2.43 6.45 7.77
CA ASP A 81 2.65 7.78 7.21
C ASP A 81 4.07 8.33 7.36
N ARG A 82 5.07 7.46 7.18
CA ARG A 82 6.47 7.90 7.22
C ARG A 82 6.74 8.86 6.06
N VAL A 83 7.38 9.98 6.36
CA VAL A 83 8.04 10.83 5.35
C VAL A 83 9.41 10.22 5.12
N TYR A 84 9.73 9.88 3.88
CA TYR A 84 11.06 9.39 3.54
C TYR A 84 11.45 9.85 2.13
N GLU A 85 12.72 10.18 2.00
CA GLU A 85 13.29 10.67 0.76
C GLU A 85 13.76 9.49 -0.09
N ILE A 86 13.41 9.52 -1.38
CA ILE A 86 13.85 8.52 -2.36
C ILE A 86 14.96 9.07 -3.26
N ARG A 87 15.10 10.40 -3.33
CA ARG A 87 16.10 11.14 -4.12
C ARG A 87 16.39 12.44 -3.40
N ASN A 88 17.66 12.77 -3.17
CA ASN A 88 18.05 14.08 -2.62
C ASN A 88 18.65 15.05 -3.64
N GLY A 89 18.73 14.61 -4.90
CA GLY A 89 19.24 15.38 -6.03
C GLY A 89 20.73 15.72 -6.06
N THR A 90 21.53 15.19 -5.14
CA THR A 90 22.99 15.40 -5.16
C THR A 90 23.71 14.45 -6.12
N GLY A 91 23.25 13.20 -6.22
CA GLY A 91 23.91 12.16 -7.02
C GLY A 91 23.83 12.37 -8.54
N VAL A 92 24.77 11.75 -9.26
CA VAL A 92 24.79 11.81 -10.72
C VAL A 92 23.55 11.13 -11.29
N ARG A 93 22.79 11.86 -12.12
CA ARG A 93 21.49 11.45 -12.70
C ARG A 93 20.39 11.17 -11.68
N VAL A 94 20.49 11.68 -10.44
CA VAL A 94 19.44 11.52 -9.43
C VAL A 94 18.22 12.41 -9.72
N GLY A 95 18.42 13.61 -10.27
CA GLY A 95 17.35 14.56 -10.58
C GLY A 95 17.07 15.50 -9.39
N ALA A 96 15.85 16.04 -9.28
CA ALA A 96 15.47 16.87 -8.13
C ALA A 96 15.15 16.02 -6.88
N PRO A 97 15.18 16.62 -5.67
CA PRO A 97 14.73 15.95 -4.47
C PRO A 97 13.28 15.45 -4.60
N GLN A 98 13.03 14.22 -4.15
CA GLN A 98 11.72 13.58 -4.24
C GLN A 98 11.48 12.67 -3.02
N PHE A 99 10.24 12.68 -2.55
CA PHE A 99 9.77 11.85 -1.45
C PHE A 99 8.90 10.70 -1.94
N GLY A 100 8.88 9.61 -1.15
CA GLY A 100 7.92 8.54 -1.35
C GLY A 100 6.48 8.98 -1.09
N PRO A 101 5.49 8.18 -1.52
CA PRO A 101 4.08 8.49 -1.29
C PRO A 101 3.77 8.62 0.21
N ARG A 102 3.03 9.67 0.55
CA ARG A 102 2.39 9.84 1.87
C ARG A 102 1.30 8.77 2.05
N ARG A 103 0.76 8.65 3.26
CA ARG A 103 -0.36 7.72 3.49
C ARG A 103 -1.53 7.99 2.56
N GLY A 104 -2.03 6.92 1.94
CA GLY A 104 -3.15 6.98 1.00
C GLY A 104 -4.05 5.77 1.15
N PHE A 105 -5.34 5.96 0.85
CA PHE A 105 -6.34 4.90 0.86
C PHE A 105 -6.96 4.76 -0.51
N LEU A 106 -7.05 3.53 -1.01
CA LEU A 106 -7.77 3.19 -2.23
C LEU A 106 -8.93 2.27 -1.87
N PHE A 107 -10.05 2.48 -2.56
CA PHE A 107 -11.25 1.69 -2.39
C PHE A 107 -11.68 1.14 -3.74
N GLY A 108 -12.13 -0.11 -3.76
CA GLY A 108 -12.56 -0.79 -4.98
C GLY A 108 -13.85 -1.58 -4.75
N ILE A 109 -14.64 -1.66 -5.81
CA ILE A 109 -15.83 -2.50 -5.90
C ILE A 109 -15.68 -3.36 -7.14
N SER A 110 -15.90 -4.66 -7.02
CA SER A 110 -15.96 -5.58 -8.16
C SER A 110 -17.20 -6.43 -8.08
N GLN A 111 -17.83 -6.74 -9.21
CA GLN A 111 -18.98 -7.63 -9.30
C GLN A 111 -18.62 -8.86 -10.15
N SER A 112 -19.04 -10.05 -9.73
CA SER A 112 -18.94 -11.25 -10.56
C SER A 112 -20.04 -11.27 -11.63
N LEU A 113 -19.74 -11.89 -12.78
CA LEU A 113 -20.71 -12.15 -13.85
C LEU A 113 -21.66 -13.31 -13.51
#